data_AF-A0A8E2E1S0-F1
#
_entry.id   AF-A0A8E2E1S0-F1
#
_cell.length_a   1.000
_cell.length_b   1.000
_cell.length_c   1.000
_cell.angle_alpha   90.00
_cell.angle_beta   90.00
_cell.angle_gamma   90.00
#
_symmetry.space_group_name_H-M   'P 1'
#
loop_
_entity.id
_entity.type
_entity.pdbx_description
1 polymer ?
#
loop_
_entity_poly.entity_id
_entity_poly.type
_entity_poly.pdbx_seq_one_letter_code
_entity_poly.pdbx_strand_id
1 'polypeptide(L)'
;MSSLCFQNSRFADAADVAIGFGGAGAVAALQARKLGADVLAIDCFGGGGATAYSGGVIYAGGTKYQRESGYNDTADEMYKYLNEEGAPVKPETLRPFCENSNADIERLSSMGVPFGTNAFEVTRLIVDRDNRVIGVEANPLPEAHHKAHQACYKLVHPWLPFNNRRSRKAMAAAQALEAREEPNQCTFIRARNGVILTTGGFNRNEALIRLHCPFLAKYYSRLLLLGSISDEGSGLAMAEAVGGSTVLISNISVARTLASPQAFAKGLLVNNMGERFISEAAYAMFVGDAVLDQPEGHAYVV
;
A
#
# COMPACT_ATOMS: atom_id res chain seq x y z
N MET A 1 -16.88 -32.28 -7.63
CA MET A 1 -17.87 -32.64 -6.58
C MET A 1 -17.31 -32.10 -5.27
N SER A 2 -17.87 -31.07 -4.64
CA SER A 2 -19.26 -30.96 -4.19
C SER A 2 -19.91 -29.59 -4.47
N SER A 3 -21.03 -29.63 -5.18
CA SER A 3 -22.04 -28.57 -5.27
C SER A 3 -22.90 -28.49 -3.99
N LEU A 4 -22.26 -28.36 -2.82
CA LEU A 4 -22.94 -28.40 -1.54
C LEU A 4 -23.44 -27.00 -1.12
N CYS A 5 -24.77 -26.90 -0.97
CA CYS A 5 -25.53 -25.91 -0.19
C CYS A 5 -25.71 -24.48 -0.74
N PHE A 6 -26.62 -24.30 -1.71
CA PHE A 6 -27.25 -22.99 -1.93
C PHE A 6 -28.78 -22.98 -1.78
N GLN A 7 -29.44 -24.13 -1.85
CA GLN A 7 -30.91 -24.15 -1.97
C GLN A 7 -31.67 -23.91 -0.65
N ASN A 8 -31.01 -23.96 0.53
CA ASN A 8 -31.65 -23.75 1.84
C ASN A 8 -30.86 -22.83 2.80
N SER A 9 -29.90 -22.06 2.30
CA SER A 9 -29.07 -21.19 3.14
C SER A 9 -29.87 -19.96 3.60
N ARG A 10 -30.08 -19.82 4.92
CA ARG A 10 -30.63 -18.58 5.49
C ARG A 10 -29.57 -17.48 5.43
N PHE A 11 -29.94 -16.33 4.85
CA PHE A 11 -29.14 -15.13 4.90
C PHE A 11 -29.32 -14.46 6.27
N ALA A 12 -28.20 -14.19 6.95
CA ALA A 12 -28.22 -13.52 8.25
C ALA A 12 -28.37 -11.99 8.10
N ASP A 13 -27.96 -11.45 6.95
CA ASP A 13 -27.99 -10.03 6.66
C ASP A 13 -28.09 -9.77 5.15
N ALA A 14 -28.43 -8.54 4.75
CA ALA A 14 -28.57 -8.16 3.35
C ALA A 14 -28.32 -6.67 3.09
N ALA A 15 -27.38 -6.36 2.19
CA ALA A 15 -27.08 -5.01 1.70
C ALA A 15 -27.24 -4.93 0.17
N ASP A 16 -27.19 -3.72 -0.39
CA ASP A 16 -27.13 -3.57 -1.85
C ASP A 16 -25.75 -3.95 -2.38
N VAL A 17 -24.70 -3.54 -1.68
CA VAL A 17 -23.30 -3.82 -2.03
C VAL A 17 -22.50 -4.27 -0.81
N ALA A 18 -21.72 -5.34 -0.95
CA ALA A 18 -20.74 -5.78 0.05
C ALA A 18 -19.31 -5.46 -0.41
N ILE A 19 -18.45 -4.95 0.48
CA ILE A 19 -17.13 -4.38 0.13
C ILE A 19 -16.06 -4.79 1.14
N GLY A 20 -14.85 -5.13 0.67
CA GLY A 20 -13.68 -5.34 1.54
C GLY A 20 -13.13 -4.04 2.13
N PHE A 21 -12.98 -3.89 3.45
CA PHE A 21 -12.77 -2.58 4.06
C PHE A 21 -11.29 -2.10 4.18
N GLY A 22 -10.59 -2.03 3.04
CA GLY A 22 -9.32 -1.30 2.90
C GLY A 22 -9.52 0.17 2.46
N GLY A 23 -8.44 0.88 2.11
CA GLY A 23 -8.56 2.26 1.58
C GLY A 23 -9.43 2.39 0.34
N ALA A 24 -9.24 1.49 -0.64
CA ALA A 24 -10.09 1.42 -1.83
C ALA A 24 -11.55 1.09 -1.48
N GLY A 25 -11.75 0.21 -0.49
CA GLY A 25 -13.08 -0.17 0.00
C GLY A 25 -13.81 0.97 0.69
N ALA A 26 -13.10 1.77 1.49
CA ALA A 26 -13.67 2.95 2.14
C ALA A 26 -14.14 3.99 1.11
N VAL A 27 -13.35 4.27 0.08
CA VAL A 27 -13.74 5.17 -1.01
C VAL A 27 -14.93 4.62 -1.79
N ALA A 28 -14.93 3.33 -2.12
CA ALA A 28 -16.04 2.67 -2.81
C ALA A 28 -17.33 2.69 -1.97
N ALA A 29 -17.23 2.44 -0.66
CA ALA A 29 -18.36 2.50 0.26
C ALA A 29 -18.95 3.91 0.34
N LEU A 30 -18.12 4.94 0.50
CA LEU A 30 -18.56 6.33 0.52
C LEU A 30 -19.27 6.72 -0.80
N GLN A 31 -18.71 6.31 -1.94
CA GLN A 31 -19.32 6.59 -3.23
C GLN A 31 -20.66 5.85 -3.41
N ALA A 32 -20.75 4.59 -3.02
CA ALA A 32 -21.99 3.82 -3.07
C ALA A 32 -23.07 4.42 -2.14
N ARG A 33 -22.71 4.84 -0.93
CA ARG A 33 -23.61 5.55 0.00
C ARG A 33 -24.09 6.87 -0.59
N LYS A 34 -23.22 7.64 -1.27
CA LYS A 34 -23.59 8.90 -1.94
C LYS A 34 -24.60 8.67 -3.08
N LEU A 35 -24.56 7.51 -3.72
CA LEU A 35 -25.53 7.07 -4.72
C LEU A 35 -26.82 6.45 -4.12
N GLY A 36 -26.93 6.44 -2.79
CA GLY A 36 -28.12 5.94 -2.07
C GLY A 36 -28.13 4.43 -1.80
N ALA A 37 -27.07 3.69 -2.16
CA ALA A 37 -27.00 2.25 -1.93
C ALA A 37 -26.80 1.94 -0.44
N ASP A 38 -27.44 0.89 0.06
CA ASP A 38 -27.12 0.29 1.34
C ASP A 38 -25.83 -0.54 1.25
N VAL A 39 -24.87 -0.27 2.13
CA VAL A 39 -23.50 -0.81 2.01
C VAL A 39 -23.11 -1.55 3.27
N LEU A 40 -22.63 -2.78 3.08
CA LEU A 40 -21.96 -3.54 4.12
C LEU A 40 -20.46 -3.62 3.85
N ALA A 41 -19.67 -3.01 4.74
CA ALA A 41 -18.23 -3.14 4.74
C ALA A 41 -17.83 -4.37 5.57
N ILE A 42 -16.95 -5.22 5.03
CA ILE A 42 -16.49 -6.46 5.63
C ILE A 42 -14.97 -6.45 5.63
N ASP A 43 -14.36 -6.82 6.75
CA ASP A 43 -12.91 -6.98 6.85
C ASP A 43 -12.61 -8.26 7.63
N CYS A 44 -11.48 -8.90 7.31
CA CYS A 44 -11.00 -10.06 8.08
C CYS A 44 -10.36 -9.64 9.42
N PHE A 45 -10.10 -8.33 9.60
CA PHE A 45 -9.56 -7.72 10.82
C PHE A 45 -10.31 -6.42 11.17
N GLY A 46 -9.59 -5.37 11.56
CA GLY A 46 -10.14 -4.08 11.98
C GLY A 46 -10.36 -3.07 10.85
N GLY A 47 -10.15 -3.44 9.60
CA GLY A 47 -10.20 -2.51 8.47
C GLY A 47 -8.90 -1.76 8.21
N GLY A 48 -8.85 -1.04 7.09
CA GLY A 48 -7.76 -0.19 6.64
C GLY A 48 -6.65 -0.92 5.88
N GLY A 49 -6.41 -2.20 6.15
CA GLY A 49 -5.44 -3.05 5.43
C GLY A 49 -4.05 -2.41 5.29
N ALA A 50 -3.38 -2.64 4.16
CA ALA A 50 -2.07 -2.02 3.88
C ALA A 50 -2.14 -0.48 3.87
N THR A 51 -3.29 0.12 3.54
CA THR A 51 -3.48 1.58 3.50
C THR A 51 -3.29 2.20 4.88
N ALA A 52 -3.72 1.53 5.97
CA ALA A 52 -3.53 2.02 7.34
C ALA A 52 -2.04 2.12 7.76
N TYR A 53 -1.16 1.39 7.09
CA TYR A 53 0.29 1.44 7.31
C TYR A 53 1.02 2.38 6.34
N SER A 54 0.31 2.96 5.37
CA SER A 54 0.90 3.84 4.36
C SER A 54 1.42 5.12 4.98
N GLY A 55 2.52 5.65 4.42
CA GLY A 55 3.01 7.00 4.75
C GLY A 55 2.12 8.13 4.24
N GLY A 56 0.97 7.83 3.63
CA GLY A 56 -0.01 8.83 3.20
C GLY A 56 0.38 9.59 1.93
N VAL A 57 1.32 9.07 1.15
CA VAL A 57 1.74 9.69 -0.12
C VAL A 57 0.73 9.34 -1.21
N ILE A 58 0.16 10.37 -1.84
CA ILE A 58 -0.78 10.24 -2.96
C ILE A 58 -0.21 11.03 -4.13
N TYR A 59 -0.04 10.38 -5.29
CA TYR A 59 0.37 11.05 -6.51
C TYR A 59 -0.80 11.82 -7.11
N ALA A 60 -0.57 13.10 -7.44
CA ALA A 60 -1.51 13.92 -8.18
C ALA A 60 -0.81 15.00 -9.00
N GLY A 61 -1.34 15.28 -10.19
CA GLY A 61 -0.84 16.29 -11.10
C GLY A 61 -1.77 17.50 -11.17
N GLY A 62 -1.21 18.71 -11.15
CA GLY A 62 -1.98 19.95 -11.32
C GLY A 62 -2.91 20.31 -10.16
N THR A 63 -2.52 19.99 -8.94
CA THR A 63 -3.27 20.32 -7.72
C THR A 63 -3.21 21.80 -7.35
N LYS A 64 -4.20 22.27 -6.59
CA LYS A 64 -4.15 23.62 -6.00
C LYS A 64 -2.92 23.81 -5.11
N TYR A 65 -2.51 22.76 -4.40
CA TYR A 65 -1.36 22.76 -3.50
C TYR A 65 -0.03 22.92 -4.24
N GLN A 66 0.11 22.30 -5.41
CA GLN A 66 1.25 22.54 -6.31
C GLN A 66 1.29 23.99 -6.77
N ARG A 67 0.16 24.55 -7.22
CA ARG A 67 0.07 25.95 -7.66
C ARG A 67 0.38 26.94 -6.54
N GLU A 68 -0.20 26.74 -5.35
CA GLU A 68 0.05 27.55 -4.16
C GLU A 68 1.53 27.53 -3.74
N SER A 69 2.23 26.43 -4.02
CA SER A 69 3.67 26.28 -3.78
C SER A 69 4.56 26.75 -4.93
N GLY A 70 3.99 27.38 -5.96
CA GLY A 70 4.73 27.87 -7.13
C GLY A 70 5.17 26.80 -8.13
N TYR A 71 4.66 25.57 -8.04
CA TYR A 71 4.92 24.52 -9.02
C TYR A 71 3.89 24.56 -10.16
N ASN A 72 4.37 24.44 -11.41
CA ASN A 72 3.55 24.32 -12.60
C ASN A 72 3.55 22.86 -13.08
N ASP A 73 2.72 22.03 -12.45
CA ASP A 73 2.57 20.60 -12.75
C ASP A 73 1.21 20.31 -13.40
N THR A 74 1.08 19.18 -14.10
CA THR A 74 -0.14 18.78 -14.80
C THR A 74 -0.38 17.28 -14.76
N ALA A 75 -1.60 16.83 -15.05
CA ALA A 75 -1.90 15.41 -15.23
C ALA A 75 -1.07 14.76 -16.36
N ASP A 76 -0.73 15.51 -17.42
CA ASP A 76 0.09 15.01 -18.51
C ASP A 76 1.56 14.82 -18.10
N GLU A 77 2.11 15.73 -17.29
CA GLU A 77 3.46 15.56 -16.74
C GLU A 77 3.53 14.39 -15.76
N MET A 78 2.51 14.22 -14.91
CA MET A 78 2.37 13.02 -14.07
C MET A 78 2.27 11.74 -14.92
N TYR A 79 1.52 11.76 -16.03
CA TYR A 79 1.43 10.61 -16.95
C TYR A 79 2.77 10.27 -17.59
N LYS A 80 3.51 11.27 -18.08
CA LYS A 80 4.86 11.06 -18.65
C LYS A 80 5.79 10.44 -17.61
N TYR A 81 5.81 11.01 -16.40
CA TYR A 81 6.63 10.52 -15.30
C TYR A 81 6.32 9.04 -14.95
N LEU A 82 5.04 8.70 -14.73
CA LEU A 82 4.66 7.33 -14.38
C LEU A 82 4.88 6.33 -15.52
N ASN A 83 4.79 6.79 -16.77
CA ASN A 83 5.12 5.97 -17.93
C ASN A 83 6.63 5.72 -18.04
N GLU A 84 7.47 6.70 -17.66
CA GLU A 84 8.92 6.55 -17.56
C GLU A 84 9.37 5.67 -16.39
N GLU A 85 8.60 5.59 -15.30
CA GLU A 85 8.83 4.62 -14.21
C GLU A 85 8.72 3.15 -14.70
N GLY A 86 8.21 2.91 -15.91
CA GLY A 86 8.27 1.59 -16.56
C GLY A 86 7.28 0.57 -15.99
N ALA A 87 6.31 1.01 -15.19
CA ALA A 87 5.24 0.13 -14.73
C ALA A 87 4.43 -0.40 -15.92
N PRO A 88 4.12 -1.71 -15.99
CA PRO A 88 3.41 -2.32 -17.14
C PRO A 88 1.90 -2.03 -17.11
N VAL A 89 1.52 -0.78 -16.82
CA VAL A 89 0.13 -0.32 -16.76
C VAL A 89 -0.29 0.17 -18.13
N LYS A 90 -1.43 -0.30 -18.61
CA LYS A 90 -1.93 0.11 -19.93
C LYS A 90 -2.38 1.57 -19.94
N PRO A 91 -2.22 2.31 -21.05
CA PRO A 91 -2.62 3.71 -21.16
C PRO A 91 -4.08 3.97 -20.77
N GLU A 92 -5.00 3.07 -21.12
CA GLU A 92 -6.43 3.17 -20.79
C GLU A 92 -6.72 3.10 -19.28
N THR A 93 -5.77 2.67 -18.46
CA THR A 93 -5.84 2.70 -16.99
C THR A 93 -5.04 3.86 -16.42
N LEU A 94 -3.81 4.07 -16.92
CA LEU A 94 -2.90 5.08 -16.38
C LEU A 94 -3.37 6.51 -16.66
N ARG A 95 -3.92 6.78 -17.85
CA ARG A 95 -4.35 8.13 -18.23
C ARG A 95 -5.54 8.62 -17.39
N PRO A 96 -6.64 7.86 -17.22
CA PRO A 96 -7.70 8.26 -16.31
C PRO A 96 -7.22 8.43 -14.86
N PHE A 97 -6.26 7.63 -14.39
CA PHE A 97 -5.68 7.79 -13.06
C PHE A 97 -5.02 9.18 -12.89
N CYS A 98 -4.18 9.59 -13.86
CA CYS A 98 -3.55 10.90 -13.81
C CYS A 98 -4.55 12.05 -13.97
N GLU A 99 -5.49 11.94 -14.91
CA GLU A 99 -6.48 12.99 -15.22
C GLU A 99 -7.44 13.26 -14.05
N ASN A 100 -7.84 12.21 -13.33
CA ASN A 100 -8.75 12.35 -12.18
C ASN A 100 -8.03 12.73 -10.87
N SER A 101 -6.70 12.60 -10.81
CA SER A 101 -5.94 12.74 -9.56
C SER A 101 -6.17 14.06 -8.82
N ASN A 102 -6.27 15.20 -9.52
CA ASN A 102 -6.58 16.48 -8.86
C ASN A 102 -7.98 16.49 -8.24
N ALA A 103 -9.00 16.01 -8.97
CA ALA A 103 -10.36 15.95 -8.47
C ALA A 103 -10.46 15.00 -7.25
N ASP A 104 -9.64 13.95 -7.22
CA ASP A 104 -9.56 13.03 -6.09
C ASP A 104 -8.96 13.72 -4.85
N ILE A 105 -7.89 14.51 -5.01
CA ILE A 105 -7.32 15.33 -3.93
C ILE A 105 -8.34 16.34 -3.41
N GLU A 106 -9.08 17.02 -4.28
CA GLU A 106 -10.13 17.96 -3.89
C GLU A 106 -11.26 17.26 -3.12
N ARG A 107 -11.65 16.06 -3.55
CA ARG A 107 -12.66 15.25 -2.87
C ARG A 107 -12.21 14.83 -1.48
N LEU A 108 -10.99 14.32 -1.35
CA LEU A 108 -10.42 13.96 -0.05
C LEU A 108 -10.30 15.20 0.85
N SER A 109 -9.89 16.35 0.29
CA SER A 109 -9.86 17.63 1.02
C SER A 109 -11.24 18.02 1.54
N SER A 110 -12.29 17.84 0.74
CA SER A 110 -13.68 18.15 1.14
C SER A 110 -14.20 17.24 2.27
N MET A 111 -13.60 16.05 2.43
CA MET A 111 -13.88 15.13 3.52
C MET A 111 -13.07 15.44 4.79
N GLY A 112 -12.30 16.53 4.78
CA GLY A 112 -11.48 16.95 5.92
C GLY A 112 -10.10 16.32 5.96
N VAL A 113 -9.66 15.60 4.91
CA VAL A 113 -8.27 15.15 4.81
C VAL A 113 -7.39 16.39 4.61
N PRO A 114 -6.49 16.70 5.55
CA PRO A 114 -5.64 17.87 5.41
C PRO A 114 -4.58 17.56 4.36
N PHE A 115 -4.67 18.24 3.22
CA PHE A 115 -3.54 18.39 2.32
C PHE A 115 -3.00 19.79 2.55
N GLY A 116 -1.71 19.86 2.88
CA GLY A 116 -1.02 21.10 3.14
C GLY A 116 0.42 20.96 2.68
N THR A 117 1.00 22.08 2.30
CA THR A 117 2.39 22.18 1.84
C THR A 117 3.34 22.48 3.00
N ASN A 118 2.78 22.83 4.16
CA ASN A 118 3.53 23.09 5.38
C ASN A 118 4.03 21.79 5.97
N ALA A 119 5.33 21.56 5.86
CA ALA A 119 6.02 20.72 6.83
C ALA A 119 5.88 21.39 8.20
N PHE A 120 5.53 20.63 9.23
CA PHE A 120 5.48 21.12 10.59
C PHE A 120 6.67 20.54 11.36
N GLU A 121 7.37 21.39 12.11
CA GLU A 121 8.26 20.95 13.17
C GLU A 121 7.39 20.56 14.37
N VAL A 122 7.36 19.28 14.70
CA VAL A 122 6.65 18.78 15.88
C VAL A 122 7.62 18.78 17.06
N THR A 123 7.47 19.74 17.96
CA THR A 123 8.45 20.04 19.02
C THR A 123 8.14 19.35 20.35
N ARG A 124 6.87 19.03 20.61
CA ARG A 124 6.45 18.51 21.92
C ARG A 124 5.14 17.71 21.84
N LEU A 125 5.03 16.67 22.66
CA LEU A 125 3.75 15.99 22.94
C LEU A 125 2.96 16.80 23.97
N ILE A 126 1.69 17.07 23.69
CA ILE A 126 0.76 17.68 24.63
C ILE A 126 0.12 16.54 25.43
N VAL A 127 0.27 16.57 26.75
CA VAL A 127 -0.30 15.56 27.66
C VAL A 127 -1.37 16.18 28.56
N ASP A 128 -2.40 15.41 28.90
CA ASP A 128 -3.40 15.80 29.89
C ASP A 128 -2.88 15.65 31.33
N ARG A 129 -3.73 15.92 32.31
CA ARG A 129 -3.39 15.80 33.75
C ARG A 129 -3.10 14.36 34.20
N ASP A 130 -3.48 13.36 33.40
CA ASP A 130 -3.30 11.93 33.67
C ASP A 130 -2.12 11.33 32.86
N ASN A 131 -1.25 12.17 32.26
CA ASN A 131 -0.15 11.77 31.38
C ASN A 131 -0.58 11.04 30.10
N ARG A 132 -1.83 11.21 29.63
CA ARG A 132 -2.23 10.70 28.31
C ARG A 132 -1.83 11.71 27.25
N VAL A 133 -1.24 11.24 26.15
CA VAL A 133 -0.93 12.08 24.99
C VAL A 133 -2.25 12.49 24.33
N ILE A 134 -2.57 13.79 24.39
CA ILE A 134 -3.81 14.37 23.86
C ILE A 134 -3.56 15.27 22.64
N GLY A 135 -2.30 15.49 22.25
CA GLY A 135 -1.98 16.25 21.05
C GLY A 135 -0.48 16.43 20.84
N VAL A 136 -0.13 17.26 19.86
CA VAL A 136 1.24 17.65 19.55
C VAL A 136 1.33 19.15 19.31
N GLU A 137 2.42 19.77 19.73
CA GLU A 137 2.79 21.13 19.36
C GLU A 137 3.51 21.09 18.02
N ALA A 138 2.98 21.82 17.02
CA ALA A 138 3.42 21.77 15.64
C ALA A 138 3.63 23.19 15.07
N ASN A 139 4.87 23.55 14.74
CA ASN A 139 5.24 24.85 14.18
C ASN A 139 5.37 24.75 12.65
N PRO A 140 4.66 25.58 11.85
CA PRO A 140 4.79 25.54 10.40
C PRO A 140 6.18 25.99 9.96
N LEU A 141 6.80 25.24 9.06
CA LEU A 141 8.10 25.57 8.51
C LEU A 141 7.99 26.79 7.57
N PRO A 142 8.79 27.86 7.76
CA PRO A 142 8.77 29.03 6.88
C PRO A 142 9.12 28.69 5.42
N GLU A 143 8.42 29.31 4.47
CA GLU A 143 8.50 29.04 3.03
C GLU A 143 9.94 29.12 2.48
N ALA A 144 10.74 30.06 2.98
CA ALA A 144 12.15 30.22 2.62
C ALA A 144 13.04 29.01 2.98
N HIS A 145 12.61 28.17 3.91
CA HIS A 145 13.34 26.99 4.39
C HIS A 145 12.92 25.72 3.66
N HIS A 146 11.86 25.75 2.85
CA HIS A 146 11.30 24.56 2.19
C HIS A 146 12.30 23.86 1.28
N LYS A 147 13.12 24.61 0.53
CA LYS A 147 14.13 24.05 -0.40
C LYS A 147 15.31 23.40 0.32
N ALA A 148 15.75 23.96 1.44
CA ALA A 148 16.78 23.39 2.31
C ALA A 148 16.23 22.21 3.13
N HIS A 149 14.97 22.29 3.57
CA HIS A 149 14.27 21.24 4.29
C HIS A 149 13.99 20.02 3.41
N GLN A 150 13.60 20.20 2.14
CA GLN A 150 13.58 19.14 1.12
C GLN A 150 14.94 18.45 0.96
N ALA A 151 16.05 19.20 1.06
CA ALA A 151 17.39 18.62 1.04
C ALA A 151 17.76 17.89 2.35
N CYS A 152 17.17 18.27 3.48
CA CYS A 152 17.32 17.60 4.78
C CYS A 152 16.36 16.42 4.98
N TYR A 153 15.20 16.36 4.31
CA TYR A 153 14.30 15.19 4.31
C TYR A 153 14.90 13.99 3.55
N LYS A 154 15.87 14.26 2.65
CA LYS A 154 16.81 13.26 2.10
C LYS A 154 17.79 12.72 3.17
N LEU A 155 17.75 13.31 4.36
CA LEU A 155 18.48 13.09 5.60
C LEU A 155 18.36 11.72 6.27
N VAL A 156 17.17 11.44 6.84
CA VAL A 156 16.93 10.45 7.93
C VAL A 156 15.41 10.39 8.26
N HIS A 157 14.79 9.38 8.91
CA HIS A 157 14.72 7.90 8.81
C HIS A 157 13.57 7.40 9.74
N PRO A 158 12.69 6.48 9.31
CA PRO A 158 11.96 5.67 10.29
C PRO A 158 11.72 4.24 9.79
N TRP A 159 12.21 3.25 10.52
CA TRP A 159 11.48 2.03 10.92
C TRP A 159 12.53 1.04 11.39
N LEU A 160 12.69 1.00 12.71
CA LEU A 160 13.57 0.06 13.38
C LEU A 160 13.30 -1.36 12.87
N PRO A 161 14.36 -2.15 12.62
CA PRO A 161 14.25 -3.54 12.17
C PRO A 161 13.60 -4.37 13.29
N PHE A 162 12.93 -5.48 12.98
CA PHE A 162 13.12 -6.79 13.65
C PHE A 162 12.07 -7.83 13.20
N ASN A 163 12.57 -8.74 12.35
CA ASN A 163 12.31 -10.18 12.37
C ASN A 163 11.08 -10.72 11.62
N ASN A 164 11.28 -11.05 10.33
CA ASN A 164 10.37 -11.88 9.51
C ASN A 164 9.85 -13.12 10.25
N ARG A 165 10.64 -13.71 11.16
CA ARG A 165 10.21 -14.86 11.96
C ARG A 165 9.07 -14.53 12.93
N ARG A 166 9.08 -13.34 13.56
CA ARG A 166 8.01 -12.91 14.48
C ARG A 166 6.73 -12.61 13.72
N SER A 167 6.84 -11.97 12.55
CA SER A 167 5.71 -11.71 11.66
C SER A 167 5.08 -13.01 11.15
N ARG A 168 5.89 -13.98 10.69
CA ARG A 168 5.41 -15.32 10.29
C ARG A 168 4.71 -16.07 11.43
N LYS A 169 5.25 -15.98 12.66
CA LYS A 169 4.61 -16.61 13.83
C LYS A 169 3.26 -15.98 14.16
N ALA A 170 3.14 -14.65 14.06
CA ALA A 170 1.88 -13.95 14.28
C ALA A 170 0.83 -14.31 13.21
N MET A 171 1.25 -14.40 11.94
CA MET A 171 0.37 -14.84 10.85
C MET A 171 -0.11 -16.28 11.04
N ALA A 172 0.79 -17.22 11.34
CA ALA A 172 0.39 -18.61 11.59
C ALA A 172 -0.58 -18.73 12.78
N ALA A 173 -0.42 -17.88 13.80
CA ALA A 173 -1.35 -17.83 14.93
C ALA A 173 -2.72 -17.24 14.52
N ALA A 174 -2.75 -16.16 13.72
CA ALA A 174 -3.98 -15.59 13.19
C ALA A 174 -4.72 -16.61 12.30
N GLN A 175 -4.01 -17.24 11.37
CA GLN A 175 -4.55 -18.31 10.50
C GLN A 175 -5.05 -19.51 11.31
N ALA A 176 -4.39 -19.88 12.41
CA ALA A 176 -4.88 -20.96 13.28
C ALA A 176 -6.14 -20.58 14.06
N LEU A 177 -6.31 -19.31 14.43
CA LEU A 177 -7.55 -18.80 15.04
C LEU A 177 -8.68 -18.65 14.01
N GLU A 178 -8.34 -18.35 12.76
CA GLU A 178 -9.27 -18.24 11.64
C GLU A 178 -9.62 -19.60 11.02
N ALA A 179 -8.77 -20.61 11.23
CA ALA A 179 -9.02 -21.98 10.84
C ALA A 179 -10.27 -22.46 11.56
N ARG A 180 -11.32 -22.72 10.79
CA ARG A 180 -12.65 -23.08 11.29
C ARG A 180 -12.55 -24.29 12.22
N GLU A 181 -12.89 -24.12 13.49
CA GLU A 181 -12.99 -25.23 14.43
C GLU A 181 -14.12 -26.20 14.03
N GLU A 182 -15.20 -25.69 13.42
CA GLU A 182 -16.30 -26.51 12.90
C GLU A 182 -16.79 -26.07 11.49
N PRO A 183 -17.10 -27.01 10.57
CA PRO A 183 -17.54 -26.72 9.20
C PRO A 183 -18.84 -25.90 9.03
N ASN A 184 -19.63 -25.69 10.10
CA ASN A 184 -21.05 -25.31 10.01
C ASN A 184 -21.41 -23.86 10.42
N GLN A 185 -20.47 -23.00 10.85
CA GLN A 185 -20.74 -21.58 11.12
C GLN A 185 -20.43 -20.68 9.90
N CYS A 186 -20.99 -21.01 8.73
CA CYS A 186 -20.98 -20.08 7.60
C CYS A 186 -22.13 -19.07 7.74
N THR A 187 -21.80 -17.80 7.96
CA THR A 187 -22.76 -16.70 7.85
C THR A 187 -22.91 -16.30 6.38
N PHE A 188 -24.13 -16.36 5.85
CA PHE A 188 -24.43 -15.90 4.49
C PHE A 188 -24.96 -14.47 4.53
N ILE A 189 -24.36 -13.59 3.72
CA ILE A 189 -24.78 -12.20 3.56
C ILE A 189 -25.25 -12.03 2.12
N ARG A 190 -26.44 -11.44 1.94
CA ARG A 190 -26.96 -11.16 0.61
C ARG A 190 -26.46 -9.81 0.12
N ALA A 191 -25.81 -9.77 -1.02
CA ALA A 191 -25.62 -8.55 -1.79
C ALA A 191 -26.66 -8.51 -2.92
N ARG A 192 -27.52 -7.50 -2.96
CA ARG A 192 -28.59 -7.39 -3.96
C ARG A 192 -28.07 -7.02 -5.34
N ASN A 193 -27.07 -6.14 -5.39
CA ASN A 193 -26.57 -5.56 -6.63
C ASN A 193 -25.12 -5.99 -6.95
N GLY A 194 -24.31 -6.34 -5.95
CA GLY A 194 -23.00 -6.93 -6.21
C GLY A 194 -22.02 -6.90 -5.04
N VAL A 195 -20.84 -7.47 -5.27
CA VAL A 195 -19.73 -7.50 -4.32
C VAL A 195 -18.53 -6.80 -4.95
N ILE A 196 -17.88 -5.91 -4.20
CA ILE A 196 -16.67 -5.20 -4.64
C ILE A 196 -15.48 -5.78 -3.88
N LEU A 197 -14.52 -6.34 -4.63
CA LEU A 197 -13.29 -6.90 -4.07
C LEU A 197 -12.22 -5.81 -3.94
N THR A 198 -11.91 -5.44 -2.70
CA THR A 198 -10.92 -4.43 -2.33
C THR A 198 -10.00 -4.99 -1.23
N THR A 199 -9.47 -6.18 -1.50
CA THR A 199 -8.90 -7.11 -0.52
C THR A 199 -7.36 -7.13 -0.46
N GLY A 200 -6.70 -6.13 -1.07
CA GLY A 200 -5.26 -5.96 -0.97
C GLY A 200 -4.45 -6.93 -1.83
N GLY A 201 -3.19 -7.14 -1.43
CA GLY A 201 -2.19 -7.90 -2.19
C GLY A 201 -2.08 -9.36 -1.75
N PHE A 202 -1.01 -10.03 -2.20
CA PHE A 202 -0.69 -11.42 -1.85
C PHE A 202 0.77 -11.62 -1.42
N ASN A 203 1.52 -10.56 -1.13
CA ASN A 203 2.95 -10.65 -0.83
C ASN A 203 3.27 -11.41 0.47
N ARG A 204 2.27 -11.70 1.31
CA ARG A 204 2.40 -12.57 2.48
C ARG A 204 2.11 -14.05 2.21
N ASN A 205 1.70 -14.39 0.99
CA ASN A 205 1.46 -15.77 0.57
C ASN A 205 2.67 -16.30 -0.23
N GLU A 206 3.60 -16.95 0.48
CA GLU A 206 4.80 -17.53 -0.11
C GLU A 206 4.47 -18.56 -1.22
N ALA A 207 3.37 -19.30 -1.09
CA ALA A 207 2.98 -20.30 -2.09
C ALA A 207 2.54 -19.63 -3.40
N LEU A 208 1.73 -18.57 -3.33
CA LEU A 208 1.36 -17.78 -4.51
C LEU A 208 2.57 -17.07 -5.13
N ILE A 209 3.46 -16.51 -4.31
CA ILE A 209 4.71 -15.90 -4.82
C ILE A 209 5.58 -16.96 -5.51
N ARG A 210 5.69 -18.16 -4.96
CA ARG A 210 6.44 -19.27 -5.57
C ARG A 210 5.84 -19.72 -6.90
N LEU A 211 4.51 -19.70 -7.00
CA LEU A 211 3.78 -20.06 -8.22
C LEU A 211 4.00 -19.02 -9.33
N HIS A 212 3.89 -17.73 -9.01
CA HIS A 212 3.89 -16.66 -10.02
C HIS A 212 5.26 -15.98 -10.22
N CYS A 213 6.11 -15.96 -9.20
CA CYS A 213 7.42 -15.32 -9.18
C CYS A 213 8.48 -16.24 -8.54
N PRO A 214 8.81 -17.39 -9.15
CA PRO A 214 9.71 -18.39 -8.56
C PRO A 214 11.12 -17.84 -8.29
N PHE A 215 11.56 -16.84 -9.07
CA PHE A 215 12.81 -16.12 -8.82
C PHE A 215 12.80 -15.41 -7.46
N LEU A 216 11.79 -14.56 -7.22
CA LEU A 216 11.63 -13.83 -5.96
C LEU A 216 11.45 -14.77 -4.76
N ALA A 217 10.74 -15.89 -4.97
CA ALA A 217 10.49 -16.88 -3.93
C ALA A 217 11.77 -17.49 -3.33
N LYS A 218 12.88 -17.52 -4.08
CA LYS A 218 14.20 -17.95 -3.56
C LYS A 218 14.69 -17.05 -2.43
N TYR A 219 14.35 -15.77 -2.50
CA TYR A 219 14.80 -14.74 -1.57
C TYR A 219 13.74 -14.36 -0.54
N TYR A 220 12.57 -14.99 -0.57
CA TYR A 220 11.41 -14.60 0.24
C TYR A 220 11.69 -14.42 1.73
N SER A 221 12.49 -15.32 2.32
CA SER A 221 12.87 -15.26 3.74
C SER A 221 13.72 -14.04 4.11
N ARG A 222 14.38 -13.42 3.13
CA ARG A 222 15.23 -12.23 3.26
C ARG A 222 14.50 -10.93 2.96
N LEU A 223 13.33 -10.99 2.32
CA LEU A 223 12.54 -9.81 1.99
C LEU A 223 11.88 -9.22 3.22
N LEU A 224 11.81 -7.89 3.29
CA LEU A 224 10.90 -7.23 4.21
C LEU A 224 9.53 -7.13 3.56
N LEU A 225 8.55 -7.85 4.11
CA LEU A 225 7.18 -7.85 3.59
C LEU A 225 6.44 -6.62 4.10
N LEU A 226 6.27 -5.62 3.24
CA LEU A 226 5.45 -4.44 3.52
C LEU A 226 3.97 -4.76 3.40
N GLY A 227 3.10 -4.00 4.07
CA GLY A 227 1.65 -4.22 4.04
C GLY A 227 1.11 -5.02 5.23
N SER A 228 -0.19 -5.25 5.20
CA SER A 228 -0.98 -5.87 6.27
C SER A 228 -0.73 -7.36 6.34
N ILE A 229 -0.93 -7.97 7.52
CA ILE A 229 -0.95 -9.43 7.67
C ILE A 229 -1.98 -10.12 6.78
N SER A 230 -3.01 -9.38 6.35
CA SER A 230 -4.10 -9.83 5.48
C SER A 230 -3.75 -9.93 3.99
N ASP A 231 -2.57 -9.48 3.55
CA ASP A 231 -2.17 -9.47 2.13
C ASP A 231 -1.76 -10.87 1.64
N GLU A 232 -2.70 -11.81 1.68
CA GLU A 232 -2.52 -13.24 1.36
C GLU A 232 -3.19 -13.69 0.05
N GLY A 233 -3.87 -12.77 -0.66
CA GLY A 233 -4.47 -13.04 -1.96
C GLY A 233 -5.84 -13.72 -1.94
N SER A 234 -6.55 -13.72 -0.80
CA SER A 234 -7.91 -14.31 -0.69
C SER A 234 -8.90 -13.74 -1.72
N GLY A 235 -8.77 -12.45 -2.05
CA GLY A 235 -9.51 -11.80 -3.12
C GLY A 235 -9.31 -12.41 -4.50
N LEU A 236 -8.08 -12.80 -4.83
CA LEU A 236 -7.75 -13.42 -6.12
C LEU A 236 -8.46 -14.76 -6.24
N ALA A 237 -8.36 -15.59 -5.20
CA ALA A 237 -9.02 -16.89 -5.17
C ALA A 237 -10.56 -16.76 -5.27
N MET A 238 -11.16 -15.77 -4.59
CA MET A 238 -12.59 -15.48 -4.70
C MET A 238 -12.98 -15.03 -6.12
N ALA A 239 -12.18 -14.18 -6.76
CA ALA A 239 -12.44 -13.71 -8.11
C ALA A 239 -12.32 -14.86 -9.13
N GLU A 240 -11.26 -15.66 -9.06
CA GLU A 240 -11.03 -16.80 -9.96
C GLU A 240 -12.13 -17.86 -9.84
N ALA A 241 -12.61 -18.13 -8.62
CA ALA A 241 -13.70 -19.07 -8.37
C ALA A 241 -15.01 -18.72 -9.09
N VAL A 242 -15.20 -17.45 -9.46
CA VAL A 242 -16.37 -16.96 -10.22
C VAL A 242 -16.03 -16.58 -11.67
N GLY A 243 -14.87 -17.01 -12.18
CA GLY A 243 -14.45 -16.82 -13.57
C GLY A 243 -13.67 -15.53 -13.85
N GLY A 244 -13.19 -14.84 -12.80
CA GLY A 244 -12.27 -13.72 -12.95
C GLY A 244 -10.90 -14.16 -13.46
N SER A 245 -10.26 -13.33 -14.27
CA SER A 245 -8.90 -13.53 -14.75
C SER A 245 -7.94 -12.56 -14.06
N THR A 246 -6.71 -13.00 -13.85
CA THR A 246 -5.64 -12.16 -13.30
C THR A 246 -4.78 -11.59 -14.43
N VAL A 247 -4.24 -10.38 -14.23
CA VAL A 247 -3.36 -9.70 -15.18
C VAL A 247 -2.14 -9.23 -14.42
N LEU A 248 -0.94 -9.35 -14.99
CA LEU A 248 0.34 -8.95 -14.36
C LEU A 248 0.62 -9.64 -13.02
N ILE A 249 0.08 -10.85 -12.78
CA ILE A 249 0.20 -11.54 -11.48
C ILE A 249 1.65 -11.88 -11.11
N SER A 250 2.54 -11.97 -12.09
CA SER A 250 3.99 -12.18 -11.92
C SER A 250 4.77 -10.88 -11.69
N ASN A 251 4.12 -9.71 -11.73
CA ASN A 251 4.78 -8.43 -11.53
C ASN A 251 4.67 -8.03 -10.06
N ILE A 252 5.74 -8.28 -9.31
CA ILE A 252 5.86 -7.91 -7.90
C ILE A 252 6.91 -6.83 -7.77
N SER A 253 6.54 -5.72 -7.12
CA SER A 253 7.46 -4.61 -6.86
C SER A 253 8.34 -4.90 -5.64
N VAL A 254 9.65 -4.75 -5.80
CA VAL A 254 10.62 -4.87 -4.71
C VAL A 254 11.35 -3.54 -4.58
N ALA A 255 11.11 -2.85 -3.47
CA ALA A 255 11.75 -1.57 -3.20
C ALA A 255 13.00 -1.73 -2.33
N ARG A 256 14.08 -1.04 -2.68
CA ARG A 256 15.23 -0.83 -1.80
C ARG A 256 15.58 0.65 -1.73
N THR A 257 15.35 1.25 -0.56
CA THR A 257 15.75 2.62 -0.27
C THR A 257 17.06 2.64 0.54
N LEU A 258 18.00 3.52 0.17
CA LEU A 258 19.29 3.72 0.85
C LEU A 258 19.24 4.84 1.91
N ALA A 259 18.06 5.09 2.46
CA ALA A 259 17.80 6.30 3.25
C ALA A 259 18.34 6.27 4.69
N SER A 260 18.96 5.18 5.17
CA SER A 260 19.50 5.16 6.54
C SER A 260 20.43 4.00 6.90
N PRO A 261 21.43 4.22 7.78
CA PRO A 261 21.78 5.51 8.44
C PRO A 261 22.16 6.61 7.46
N GLN A 262 22.16 7.88 7.85
CA GLN A 262 22.49 9.01 6.95
C GLN A 262 23.81 8.81 6.19
N ALA A 263 24.75 8.06 6.77
CA ALA A 263 25.98 7.64 6.12
C ALA A 263 25.75 6.93 4.77
N PHE A 264 24.67 6.15 4.64
CA PHE A 264 24.33 5.41 3.42
C PHE A 264 23.84 6.30 2.29
N ALA A 265 23.35 7.52 2.58
CA ALA A 265 22.99 8.48 1.53
C ALA A 265 24.20 8.97 0.72
N LYS A 266 25.42 8.79 1.26
CA LYS A 266 26.69 9.04 0.55
C LYS A 266 27.41 7.76 0.17
N GLY A 267 26.86 6.60 0.57
CA GLY A 267 27.48 5.32 0.34
C GLY A 267 27.27 4.84 -1.09
N LEU A 268 28.16 3.97 -1.54
CA LEU A 268 28.06 3.34 -2.85
C LEU A 268 27.50 1.93 -2.69
N LEU A 269 26.64 1.53 -3.63
CA LEU A 269 26.19 0.14 -3.71
C LEU A 269 27.21 -0.68 -4.47
N VAL A 270 27.76 -1.69 -3.79
CA VAL A 270 28.71 -2.64 -4.38
C VAL A 270 28.21 -4.08 -4.24
N ASN A 271 28.48 -4.89 -5.26
CA ASN A 271 28.19 -6.32 -5.24
C ASN A 271 29.30 -7.11 -4.49
N ASN A 272 29.19 -8.44 -4.45
CA ASN A 272 30.17 -9.31 -3.79
C ASN A 272 31.57 -9.27 -4.44
N MET A 273 31.70 -8.70 -5.64
CA MET A 273 32.97 -8.49 -6.34
C MET A 273 33.58 -7.11 -6.05
N GLY A 274 32.89 -6.26 -5.29
CA GLY A 274 33.31 -4.88 -5.01
C GLY A 274 32.99 -3.89 -6.13
N GLU A 275 32.12 -4.26 -7.06
CA GLU A 275 31.78 -3.44 -8.24
C GLU A 275 30.45 -2.72 -8.04
N ARG A 276 30.36 -1.48 -8.56
CA ARG A 276 29.10 -0.75 -8.64
C ARG A 276 28.24 -1.27 -9.80
N PHE A 277 26.94 -1.33 -9.59
CA PHE A 277 26.00 -1.91 -10.56
C PHE A 277 24.76 -1.04 -10.85
N ILE A 278 24.49 0.00 -10.05
CA ILE A 278 23.41 0.96 -10.31
C ILE A 278 23.76 2.33 -9.69
N SER A 279 23.16 3.40 -10.23
CA SER A 279 23.14 4.69 -9.54
C SER A 279 22.31 4.59 -8.26
N GLU A 280 22.91 4.96 -7.13
CA GLU A 280 22.30 4.93 -5.80
C GLU A 280 21.17 5.97 -5.65
N ALA A 281 21.11 6.94 -6.57
CA ALA A 281 20.05 7.92 -6.68
C ALA A 281 18.88 7.47 -7.58
N ALA A 282 18.94 6.26 -8.14
CA ALA A 282 17.86 5.71 -8.95
C ALA A 282 16.59 5.49 -8.11
N TYR A 283 15.45 5.37 -8.80
CA TYR A 283 14.19 5.07 -8.17
C TYR A 283 14.26 3.77 -7.35
N ALA A 284 13.65 3.78 -6.16
CA ALA A 284 13.85 2.71 -5.16
C ALA A 284 13.46 1.31 -5.66
N MET A 285 12.51 1.21 -6.59
CA MET A 285 12.16 -0.08 -7.21
C MET A 285 13.27 -0.59 -8.13
N PHE A 286 13.87 0.27 -8.96
CA PHE A 286 15.01 -0.12 -9.80
C PHE A 286 16.23 -0.53 -8.98
N VAL A 287 16.46 0.15 -7.85
CA VAL A 287 17.51 -0.25 -6.91
C VAL A 287 17.22 -1.63 -6.30
N GLY A 288 15.96 -1.91 -5.95
CA GLY A 288 15.55 -3.21 -5.42
C GLY A 288 15.74 -4.35 -6.43
N ASP A 289 15.29 -4.16 -7.67
CA ASP A 289 15.45 -5.12 -8.77
C ASP A 289 16.93 -5.37 -9.06
N ALA A 290 17.73 -4.30 -9.19
CA ALA A 290 19.16 -4.43 -9.47
C ALA A 290 19.92 -5.16 -8.35
N VAL A 291 19.50 -5.03 -7.09
CA VAL A 291 20.05 -5.79 -5.96
C VAL A 291 19.66 -7.27 -6.03
N LEU A 292 18.43 -7.60 -6.44
CA LEU A 292 18.00 -8.99 -6.61
C LEU A 292 18.73 -9.69 -7.77
N ASP A 293 19.09 -8.95 -8.80
CA ASP A 293 19.86 -9.44 -9.95
C ASP A 293 21.33 -9.68 -9.64
N GLN A 294 21.85 -9.15 -8.51
CA GLN A 294 23.22 -9.44 -8.09
C GLN A 294 23.38 -10.91 -7.68
N PRO A 295 24.60 -11.47 -7.81
CA PRO A 295 24.92 -12.78 -7.26
C PRO A 295 24.49 -12.89 -5.79
N GLU A 296 23.74 -13.95 -5.46
CA GLU A 296 23.20 -14.20 -4.12
C GLU A 296 22.12 -13.21 -3.61
N GLY A 297 21.63 -12.30 -4.45
CA GLY A 297 20.48 -11.42 -4.19
C GLY A 297 20.69 -10.43 -3.05
N HIS A 298 21.92 -9.93 -2.87
CA HIS A 298 22.23 -8.87 -1.92
C HIS A 298 23.37 -7.98 -2.43
N ALA A 299 23.53 -6.83 -1.77
CA ALA A 299 24.59 -5.86 -2.04
C ALA A 299 25.02 -5.21 -0.71
N TYR A 300 26.16 -4.54 -0.74
CA TYR A 300 26.72 -3.80 0.39
C TYR A 300 26.68 -2.31 0.12
N VAL A 301 26.49 -1.53 1.18
CA VAL A 301 26.73 -0.09 1.16
C VAL A 301 28.13 0.14 1.74
N VAL A 302 29.01 0.79 0.98
CA VAL A 302 30.39 1.15 1.36
C VAL A 302 30.60 2.65 1.42
#